data_AF-A0A7S0JTH3-F1
#
_entry.id   AF-A0A7S0JTH3-F1
#
_cell.length_a   1.000
_cell.length_b   1.000
_cell.length_c   1.000
_cell.angle_alpha   90.00
_cell.angle_beta   90.00
_cell.angle_gamma   90.00
#
_symmetry.space_group_name_H-M   'P 1'
#
loop_
_entity.id
_entity.type
_entity.pdbx_description
1 polymer ?
#
loop_
_entity_poly.entity_id
_entity_poly.type
_entity_poly.pdbx_seq_one_letter_code
_entity_poly.pdbx_strand_id
1 'polypeptide(L)'
;AVAELAATVASNRAQANLQLKRFAAAEQDADSAVAVFQAAMSAGRAGAAKPLSKAWLRRAKARLARGRAWGAVADCRRGLAADEGASAFKALLSKAEAAFRKQEGDAAPEILAGRVPPPPESAGAAASAGRGSAGSSSAEAESKEGEGDDASTDDEAGVVGAGAGAG
;
A
#
# COMPACT_ATOMS: atom_id res chain seq x y z
N ALA A 1 29.25 -4.72 6.02
CA ALA A 1 29.00 -6.13 6.40
C ALA A 1 27.74 -6.29 7.25
N VAL A 2 27.70 -5.82 8.50
CA VAL A 2 26.54 -6.02 9.41
C VAL A 2 25.22 -5.44 8.85
N ALA A 3 25.25 -4.22 8.31
CA ALA A 3 24.05 -3.60 7.72
C ALA A 3 23.48 -4.40 6.52
N GLU A 4 24.34 -4.94 5.66
CA GLU A 4 23.91 -5.75 4.51
C GLU A 4 23.38 -7.12 4.92
N LEU A 5 23.93 -7.71 5.99
CA LEU A 5 23.38 -8.92 6.60
C LEU A 5 21.99 -8.64 7.18
N ALA A 6 21.82 -7.54 7.93
CA ALA A 6 20.53 -7.12 8.45
C ALA A 6 19.51 -6.85 7.32
N ALA A 7 19.94 -6.22 6.23
CA ALA A 7 19.12 -6.01 5.04
C ALA A 7 18.72 -7.33 4.36
N THR A 8 19.63 -8.31 4.33
CA THR A 8 19.33 -9.66 3.81
C THR A 8 18.26 -10.34 4.68
N VAL A 9 18.41 -10.27 6.00
CA VAL A 9 17.42 -10.79 6.95
C VAL A 9 16.07 -10.10 6.79
N ALA A 10 16.05 -8.76 6.72
CA ALA A 10 14.83 -7.99 6.47
C ALA A 10 14.18 -8.39 5.15
N SER A 11 14.96 -8.54 4.08
CA SER A 11 14.44 -8.96 2.78
C SER A 11 13.86 -10.37 2.80
N ASN A 12 14.43 -11.30 3.58
CA ASN A 12 13.85 -12.63 3.78
C ASN A 12 12.58 -12.59 4.65
N ARG A 13 12.56 -11.75 5.69
CA ARG A 13 11.37 -11.51 6.51
C ARG A 13 10.22 -10.91 5.69
N ALA A 14 10.53 -10.00 4.76
CA ALA A 14 9.56 -9.49 3.79
C ALA A 14 8.93 -10.62 2.96
N GLN A 15 9.73 -11.58 2.49
CA GLN A 15 9.21 -12.74 1.77
C GLN A 15 8.31 -13.62 2.64
N ALA A 16 8.70 -13.90 3.87
CA ALA A 16 7.86 -14.65 4.81
C ALA A 16 6.54 -13.92 5.07
N ASN A 17 6.59 -12.60 5.29
CA ASN A 17 5.41 -11.77 5.48
C ASN A 17 4.49 -11.74 4.24
N LEU A 18 5.04 -11.79 3.01
CA LEU A 18 4.24 -11.96 1.79
C LEU A 18 3.49 -13.30 1.78
N GLN A 19 4.14 -14.39 2.16
CA GLN A 19 3.51 -15.72 2.24
C GLN A 19 2.41 -15.77 3.31
N LEU A 20 2.62 -15.07 4.42
CA LEU A 20 1.66 -14.92 5.50
C LEU A 20 0.58 -13.85 5.24
N LYS A 21 0.56 -13.25 4.04
CA LYS A 21 -0.36 -12.16 3.66
C LYS A 21 -0.31 -10.93 4.59
N ARG A 22 0.79 -10.74 5.32
CA ARG A 22 1.07 -9.58 6.18
C ARG A 22 1.69 -8.46 5.35
N PHE A 23 0.92 -7.90 4.43
CA PHE A 23 1.45 -7.02 3.37
C PHE A 23 2.08 -5.72 3.90
N ALA A 24 1.55 -5.14 4.98
CA ALA A 24 2.14 -3.95 5.57
C ALA A 24 3.54 -4.20 6.17
N ALA A 25 3.68 -5.29 6.93
CA ALA A 25 4.97 -5.70 7.48
C ALA A 25 5.95 -6.11 6.36
N ALA A 26 5.47 -6.81 5.33
CA ALA A 26 6.28 -7.17 4.16
C ALA A 26 6.85 -5.93 3.46
N GLU A 27 6.03 -4.90 3.29
CA GLU A 27 6.45 -3.64 2.69
C GLU A 27 7.51 -2.94 3.53
N GLN A 28 7.29 -2.78 4.84
CA GLN A 28 8.24 -2.14 5.75
C GLN A 28 9.61 -2.84 5.78
N ASP A 29 9.60 -4.17 5.81
CA ASP A 29 10.81 -4.99 5.74
C ASP A 29 11.54 -4.84 4.41
N ALA A 30 10.78 -4.81 3.30
CA ALA A 30 11.34 -4.62 1.97
C ALA A 30 11.89 -3.19 1.79
N ASP A 31 11.22 -2.17 2.32
CA ASP A 31 11.67 -0.77 2.33
C ASP A 31 13.02 -0.64 3.02
N SER A 32 13.15 -1.21 4.22
CA SER A 32 14.39 -1.21 4.99
C SER A 32 15.53 -1.88 4.21
N ALA A 33 15.26 -3.02 3.56
CA ALA A 33 16.24 -3.72 2.74
C ALA A 33 16.65 -2.91 1.49
N VAL A 34 15.69 -2.30 0.78
CA VAL A 34 15.95 -1.45 -0.40
C VAL A 34 16.87 -0.30 -0.03
N ALA A 35 16.60 0.42 1.06
CA ALA A 35 17.40 1.56 1.49
C ALA A 35 18.88 1.19 1.69
N VAL A 36 19.15 0.08 2.37
CA VAL A 36 20.52 -0.38 2.64
C VAL A 36 21.21 -0.87 1.37
N PHE A 37 20.56 -1.69 0.55
CA PHE A 37 21.19 -2.21 -0.66
C PHE A 37 21.40 -1.13 -1.72
N GLN A 38 20.50 -0.15 -1.81
CA GLN A 38 20.67 1.00 -2.68
C GLN A 38 21.85 1.87 -2.23
N ALA A 39 21.96 2.15 -0.93
CA ALA A 39 23.12 2.85 -0.38
C ALA A 39 24.44 2.09 -0.63
N ALA A 40 24.42 0.75 -0.53
CA ALA A 40 25.57 -0.08 -0.86
C ALA A 40 25.95 0.00 -2.35
N MET A 41 24.98 -0.02 -3.25
CA MET A 41 25.20 0.18 -4.69
C MET A 41 25.81 1.56 -4.99
N SER A 42 25.27 2.62 -4.38
CA SER A 42 25.81 3.98 -4.51
C SER A 42 27.24 4.11 -3.98
N ALA A 43 27.62 3.29 -2.99
CA ALA A 43 28.98 3.20 -2.48
C ALA A 43 29.91 2.29 -3.32
N GLY A 44 29.49 1.87 -4.52
CA GLY A 44 30.29 1.04 -5.43
C GLY A 44 30.32 -0.46 -5.10
N ARG A 45 29.50 -0.94 -4.16
CA ARG A 45 29.43 -2.37 -3.80
C ARG A 45 28.53 -3.13 -4.76
N ALA A 46 29.06 -3.52 -5.91
CA ALA A 46 28.34 -4.22 -6.98
C ALA A 46 27.62 -5.51 -6.52
N GLY A 47 28.12 -6.17 -5.47
CA GLY A 47 27.49 -7.36 -4.87
C GLY A 47 26.06 -7.13 -4.35
N ALA A 48 25.65 -5.88 -4.15
CA ALA A 48 24.31 -5.52 -3.67
C ALA A 48 23.23 -5.49 -4.75
N ALA A 49 23.57 -5.58 -6.05
CA ALA A 49 22.61 -5.47 -7.15
C ALA A 49 21.52 -6.57 -7.12
N LYS A 50 21.93 -7.83 -6.99
CA LYS A 50 20.99 -8.97 -6.91
C LYS A 50 20.09 -8.91 -5.67
N PRO A 51 20.61 -8.65 -4.45
CA PRO A 51 19.78 -8.40 -3.27
C PRO A 51 18.81 -7.23 -3.42
N LEU A 52 19.25 -6.12 -4.02
CA LEU A 52 18.42 -4.94 -4.27
C LEU A 52 17.24 -5.27 -5.21
N SER A 53 17.52 -5.98 -6.30
CA SER A 53 16.50 -6.48 -7.24
C SER A 53 15.44 -7.32 -6.52
N LYS A 54 15.85 -8.26 -5.65
CA LYS A 54 14.91 -9.05 -4.84
C LYS A 54 14.09 -8.18 -3.88
N ALA A 55 14.71 -7.19 -3.25
CA ALA A 55 14.04 -6.28 -2.32
C ALA A 55 12.97 -5.44 -3.04
N TRP A 56 13.27 -4.89 -4.23
CA TRP A 56 12.27 -4.22 -5.06
C TRP A 56 11.12 -5.14 -5.45
N LEU A 57 11.38 -6.38 -5.87
CA LEU A 57 10.32 -7.32 -6.23
C LEU A 57 9.38 -7.60 -5.05
N ARG A 58 9.95 -7.77 -3.85
CA ARG A 58 9.17 -8.02 -2.63
C ARG A 58 8.34 -6.81 -2.25
N ARG A 59 8.91 -5.61 -2.32
CA ARG A 59 8.21 -4.35 -2.08
C ARG A 59 7.07 -4.12 -3.08
N ALA A 60 7.32 -4.34 -4.37
CA ALA A 60 6.32 -4.23 -5.42
C ALA A 60 5.11 -5.14 -5.18
N LYS A 61 5.36 -6.40 -4.80
CA LYS A 61 4.29 -7.36 -4.45
C LYS A 61 3.46 -6.88 -3.26
N ALA A 62 4.12 -6.40 -2.20
CA ALA A 62 3.44 -5.91 -1.00
C ALA A 62 2.60 -4.67 -1.32
N ARG A 63 3.15 -3.71 -2.06
CA ARG A 63 2.44 -2.50 -2.52
C ARG A 63 1.23 -2.82 -3.37
N LEU A 64 1.36 -3.72 -4.35
CA LEU A 64 0.25 -4.13 -5.19
C LEU A 64 -0.87 -4.78 -4.37
N ALA A 65 -0.52 -5.65 -3.42
CA ALA A 65 -1.49 -6.29 -2.53
C ALA A 65 -2.20 -5.29 -1.60
N ARG A 66 -1.58 -4.14 -1.32
CA ARG A 66 -2.16 -3.03 -0.55
C ARG A 66 -2.89 -1.99 -1.41
N GLY A 67 -3.04 -2.21 -2.71
CA GLY A 67 -3.66 -1.24 -3.61
C GLY A 67 -2.76 -0.03 -3.93
N ARG A 68 -1.47 -0.05 -3.61
CA ARG A 68 -0.52 1.01 -3.98
C ARG A 68 0.09 0.73 -5.36
N ALA A 69 -0.75 0.78 -6.39
CA ALA A 69 -0.38 0.29 -7.72
C ALA A 69 0.76 1.08 -8.37
N TRP A 70 0.77 2.42 -8.25
CA TRP A 70 1.87 3.24 -8.78
C TRP A 70 3.22 2.89 -8.13
N GLY A 71 3.26 2.76 -6.80
CA GLY A 71 4.48 2.37 -6.08
C GLY A 71 5.01 1.01 -6.54
N ALA A 72 4.11 0.08 -6.87
CA ALA A 72 4.48 -1.22 -7.46
C ALA A 72 5.02 -1.09 -8.89
N VAL A 73 4.42 -0.25 -9.75
CA VAL A 73 4.93 0.05 -11.10
C VAL A 73 6.35 0.62 -11.02
N ALA A 74 6.57 1.61 -10.15
CA ALA A 74 7.88 2.23 -9.96
C ALA A 74 8.95 1.22 -9.52
N ASP A 75 8.63 0.32 -8.60
CA ASP A 75 9.55 -0.73 -8.15
C ASP A 75 9.84 -1.77 -9.24
N CYS A 76 8.83 -2.15 -10.03
CA CYS A 76 9.04 -3.05 -11.16
C CYS A 76 9.94 -2.43 -12.23
N ARG A 77 9.78 -1.14 -12.54
CA ARG A 77 10.62 -0.42 -13.50
C ARG A 77 12.08 -0.34 -13.02
N ARG A 78 12.31 -0.01 -11.74
CA ARG A 78 13.65 -0.02 -11.12
C ARG A 78 14.28 -1.42 -11.17
N GLY A 79 13.50 -2.45 -10.86
CA GLY A 79 13.93 -3.84 -10.93
C GLY A 79 14.37 -4.27 -12.32
N LEU A 80 13.57 -3.95 -13.35
CA LEU A 80 13.91 -4.24 -14.75
C LEU A 80 15.14 -3.48 -15.22
N ALA A 81 15.32 -2.23 -14.81
CA ALA A 81 16.52 -1.46 -15.15
C ALA A 81 17.81 -2.05 -14.54
N ALA A 82 17.70 -2.78 -13.41
CA ALA A 82 18.84 -3.44 -12.78
C ALA A 82 19.01 -4.91 -13.20
N ASP A 83 17.95 -5.56 -13.68
CA ASP A 83 17.92 -6.96 -14.09
C ASP A 83 16.85 -7.16 -15.18
N GLU A 84 17.22 -6.89 -16.43
CA GLU A 84 16.33 -6.92 -17.60
C GLU A 84 15.77 -8.33 -17.91
N GLY A 85 16.43 -9.37 -17.39
CA GLY A 85 16.09 -10.79 -17.58
C GLY A 85 15.05 -11.31 -16.59
N ALA A 86 14.74 -10.56 -15.53
CA ALA A 86 13.85 -11.02 -14.48
C ALA A 86 12.38 -11.03 -14.94
N SER A 87 11.94 -12.17 -15.49
CA SER A 87 10.56 -12.43 -15.92
C SER A 87 9.51 -12.14 -14.83
N ALA A 88 9.90 -12.30 -13.56
CA ALA A 88 9.07 -11.98 -12.40
C ALA A 88 8.65 -10.49 -12.38
N PHE A 89 9.52 -9.56 -12.78
CA PHE A 89 9.15 -8.16 -12.87
C PHE A 89 8.25 -7.86 -14.07
N LYS A 90 8.49 -8.47 -15.24
CA LYS A 90 7.62 -8.29 -16.42
C LYS A 90 6.19 -8.71 -16.12
N ALA A 91 6.03 -9.89 -15.50
CA ALA A 91 4.72 -10.39 -15.09
C ALA A 91 4.04 -9.51 -14.02
N LEU A 92 4.80 -8.97 -13.07
CA LEU A 92 4.26 -8.11 -12.02
C LEU A 92 3.96 -6.69 -12.53
N LEU A 93 4.75 -6.15 -13.45
CA LEU A 93 4.56 -4.84 -14.05
C LEU A 93 3.22 -4.77 -14.79
N SER A 94 2.92 -5.74 -15.65
CA SER A 94 1.63 -5.80 -16.35
C SER A 94 0.43 -5.79 -15.38
N LYS A 95 0.52 -6.54 -14.27
CA LYS A 95 -0.50 -6.54 -13.22
C LYS A 95 -0.59 -5.20 -12.49
N ALA A 96 0.54 -4.59 -12.16
CA ALA A 96 0.59 -3.32 -11.46
C ALA A 96 0.04 -2.18 -12.33
N GLU A 97 0.36 -2.15 -13.63
CA GLU A 97 -0.19 -1.17 -14.57
C GLU A 97 -1.70 -1.35 -14.76
N ALA A 98 -2.18 -2.60 -14.87
CA ALA A 98 -3.61 -2.86 -14.94
C ALA A 98 -4.34 -2.40 -13.67
N ALA A 99 -3.77 -2.65 -12.48
CA ALA A 99 -4.31 -2.13 -11.23
C ALA A 99 -4.28 -0.60 -11.18
N PHE A 100 -3.22 0.03 -11.68
CA PHE A 100 -3.08 1.48 -11.72
C PHE A 100 -4.10 2.13 -12.66
N ARG A 101 -4.33 1.56 -13.86
CA ARG A 101 -5.38 2.02 -14.78
C ARG A 101 -6.78 1.96 -14.15
N LYS A 102 -7.06 0.95 -13.33
CA LYS A 102 -8.31 0.86 -12.59
C LYS A 102 -8.44 1.91 -11.49
N GLN A 103 -7.33 2.41 -10.94
CA GLN A 103 -7.31 3.41 -9.87
C GLN A 103 -7.41 4.84 -10.39
N GLU A 104 -6.63 5.18 -11.43
CA GLU A 104 -6.52 6.56 -11.93
C GLU A 104 -7.42 6.86 -13.14
N GLY A 105 -8.01 5.83 -13.76
CA GLY A 105 -8.87 6.00 -14.94
C GLY A 105 -8.14 6.67 -16.10
N ASP A 106 -8.71 7.77 -16.61
CA ASP A 106 -8.26 8.46 -17.82
C ASP A 106 -6.85 9.09 -17.70
N ALA A 107 -6.40 9.39 -16.49
CA ALA A 107 -5.06 9.95 -16.26
C ALA A 107 -3.94 8.89 -16.35
N ALA A 108 -4.29 7.61 -16.16
CA ALA A 108 -3.33 6.51 -16.10
C ALA A 108 -2.39 6.40 -17.33
N PRO A 109 -2.86 6.44 -18.59
CA PRO A 109 -1.97 6.32 -19.75
C PRO A 109 -0.93 7.43 -19.82
N GLU A 110 -1.29 8.67 -19.53
CA GLU A 110 -0.38 9.83 -19.57
C GLU A 110 0.69 9.75 -18.46
N ILE A 111 0.30 9.27 -17.26
CA ILE A 111 1.22 9.03 -16.15
C ILE A 111 2.15 7.86 -16.45
N LEU A 112 1.62 6.74 -16.98
CA LEU A 112 2.43 5.58 -17.34
C LEU A 112 3.44 5.91 -18.44
N ALA A 113 3.07 6.79 -19.38
CA ALA A 113 3.94 7.33 -20.42
C ALA A 113 4.94 8.38 -19.92
N GLY A 114 4.84 8.81 -18.66
CA GLY A 114 5.72 9.84 -18.07
C GLY A 114 5.47 11.25 -18.58
N ARG A 115 4.32 11.51 -19.22
CA ARG A 115 3.93 12.83 -19.74
C ARG A 115 3.35 13.73 -18.65
N VAL A 116 2.78 13.13 -17.61
CA VAL A 116 2.23 13.80 -16.43
C VAL A 116 2.89 13.23 -15.18
N PRO A 117 3.21 14.06 -14.17
CA PRO A 117 3.78 13.57 -12.93
C PRO A 117 2.86 12.54 -12.27
N PRO A 118 3.42 11.48 -11.67
CA PRO A 118 2.60 10.48 -11.01
C PRO A 118 1.97 11.00 -9.72
N PRO A 119 0.92 10.33 -9.22
CA PRO A 119 0.33 10.67 -7.93
C PRO A 119 1.37 10.52 -6.81
N PRO A 120 1.29 11.37 -5.76
CA PRO A 120 2.18 11.23 -4.62
C PRO A 120 1.99 9.85 -3.97
N GLU A 121 3.06 9.24 -3.46
CA GLU A 121 3.04 7.87 -2.93
C GLU A 121 2.04 7.66 -1.77
N SER A 122 1.54 8.74 -1.16
CA SER A 122 0.49 8.80 -0.13
C SER A 122 -0.95 8.81 -0.67
N ALA A 123 -1.17 9.06 -1.96
CA ALA A 123 -2.52 9.22 -2.54
C ALA A 123 -3.28 7.91 -2.75
N GLY A 124 -2.59 6.76 -2.75
CA GLY A 124 -3.21 5.43 -2.95
C GLY A 124 -4.19 4.99 -1.86
N ALA A 125 -4.31 5.74 -0.75
CA ALA A 125 -5.30 5.51 0.30
C ALA A 125 -6.51 6.47 0.24
N ALA A 126 -6.42 7.58 -0.49
CA ALA A 126 -7.46 8.63 -0.47
C ALA A 126 -8.38 8.61 -1.70
N ALA A 127 -7.94 8.04 -2.83
CA ALA A 127 -8.67 8.17 -4.10
C ALA A 127 -9.89 7.25 -4.27
N SER A 128 -10.14 6.28 -3.38
CA SER A 128 -11.35 5.44 -3.43
C SER A 128 -12.58 6.08 -2.76
N ALA A 129 -12.44 7.29 -2.20
CA ALA A 129 -13.57 8.07 -1.68
C ALA A 129 -13.84 9.24 -2.64
N GLY A 130 -14.83 9.11 -3.52
CA GLY A 130 -15.42 10.26 -4.21
C GLY A 130 -14.87 10.60 -5.60
N ARG A 131 -15.00 9.68 -6.55
CA ARG A 131 -15.27 10.05 -7.95
C ARG A 131 -16.57 9.41 -8.39
N GLY A 132 -17.65 9.75 -7.68
CA GLY A 132 -19.00 9.57 -8.17
C GLY A 132 -19.27 10.62 -9.24
N SER A 133 -19.70 10.17 -10.41
CA SER A 133 -20.20 11.02 -11.50
C SER A 133 -21.13 12.11 -10.96
N ALA A 134 -20.73 13.37 -11.12
CA ALA A 134 -21.67 14.48 -11.10
C ALA A 134 -22.50 14.41 -12.39
N GLY A 135 -23.51 13.54 -12.39
CA GLY A 135 -24.66 13.66 -13.29
C GLY A 135 -25.56 14.74 -12.70
N SER A 136 -25.49 15.95 -13.25
CA SER A 136 -26.46 17.00 -12.98
C SER A 136 -27.83 16.55 -13.45
N SER A 137 -28.68 16.16 -12.51
CA SER A 137 -30.13 16.16 -12.69
C SER A 137 -30.72 16.90 -11.50
N SER A 138 -31.03 18.17 -11.73
CA SER A 138 -31.89 18.96 -10.86
C SER A 138 -33.23 18.23 -10.71
N ALA A 139 -33.54 17.82 -9.49
CA ALA A 139 -34.90 17.48 -9.09
C ALA A 139 -35.12 18.09 -7.72
N GLU A 140 -36.05 19.03 -7.68
CA GLU A 140 -36.52 19.71 -6.50
C GLU A 140 -37.25 18.71 -5.58
N ALA A 141 -37.02 18.84 -4.27
CA ALA A 141 -37.90 18.28 -3.26
C ALA A 141 -37.83 19.15 -2.01
N GLU A 142 -38.73 20.12 -2.00
CA GLU A 142 -39.25 20.82 -0.84
C GLU A 142 -39.90 19.82 0.13
N SER A 143 -39.58 19.88 1.43
CA SER A 143 -40.57 19.89 2.52
C SER A 143 -40.03 19.42 3.88
N LYS A 144 -40.31 20.29 4.87
CA LYS A 144 -40.78 20.03 6.23
C LYS A 144 -39.80 19.64 7.33
N GLU A 145 -39.47 20.70 8.06
CA GLU A 145 -39.37 20.78 9.52
C GLU A 145 -40.29 19.78 10.26
N GLY A 146 -39.72 19.17 11.30
CA GLY A 146 -40.40 18.32 12.26
C GLY A 146 -39.66 18.42 13.59
N GLU A 147 -39.93 19.50 14.29
CA GLU A 147 -39.62 19.72 15.71
C GLU A 147 -40.47 18.76 16.55
N GLY A 148 -39.88 18.22 17.63
CA GLY A 148 -40.52 17.26 18.52
C GLY A 148 -39.67 17.01 19.75
N ASP A 149 -39.87 17.88 20.74
CA ASP A 149 -39.30 17.93 22.07
C ASP A 149 -39.56 16.71 22.98
N ASP A 150 -38.67 16.62 23.97
CA ASP A 150 -38.84 16.22 25.38
C ASP A 150 -39.37 14.84 25.82
N ALA A 151 -38.54 14.15 26.60
CA ALA A 151 -38.77 13.75 28.01
C ALA A 151 -37.73 12.65 28.38
N SER A 152 -36.85 12.85 29.37
CA SER A 152 -37.01 12.39 30.78
C SER A 152 -37.46 10.91 30.88
N THR A 153 -36.86 9.98 31.64
CA THR A 153 -36.37 10.07 33.02
C THR A 153 -35.81 8.69 33.46
N ASP A 154 -35.07 8.70 34.57
CA ASP A 154 -34.95 7.68 35.64
C ASP A 154 -34.22 6.33 35.41
N ASP A 155 -33.00 6.31 35.94
CA ASP A 155 -32.52 5.48 37.07
C ASP A 155 -33.47 4.37 37.60
N GLU A 156 -32.98 3.13 37.62
CA GLU A 156 -33.11 2.24 38.80
C GLU A 156 -32.24 0.98 38.66
N ALA A 157 -31.54 0.69 39.75
CA ALA A 157 -31.09 -0.58 40.34
C ALA A 157 -31.10 -1.88 39.48
N GLY A 158 -30.13 -2.78 39.56
CA GLY A 158 -29.26 -3.15 40.67
C GLY A 158 -29.11 -4.68 40.68
N VAL A 159 -28.25 -5.19 41.59
CA VAL A 159 -28.12 -6.61 42.00
C VAL A 159 -27.41 -7.52 40.95
N VAL A 160 -26.42 -8.39 41.21
CA VAL A 160 -25.65 -8.99 42.31
C VAL A 160 -24.35 -9.51 41.62
N GLY A 161 -23.15 -9.66 42.18
CA GLY A 161 -22.73 -10.17 43.48
C GLY A 161 -21.66 -11.26 43.27
N ALA A 162 -20.59 -11.21 44.07
CA ALA A 162 -19.53 -12.21 44.32
C ALA A 162 -18.56 -12.53 43.16
N GLY A 163 -17.23 -12.55 43.33
CA GLY A 163 -16.42 -12.56 44.54
C GLY A 163 -15.44 -13.74 44.51
N ALA A 164 -14.14 -13.43 44.64
CA ALA A 164 -13.02 -14.28 45.06
C ALA A 164 -12.65 -15.50 44.16
N GLY A 165 -11.39 -15.92 44.04
CA GLY A 165 -10.19 -15.56 44.76
C GLY A 165 -8.97 -16.25 44.14
N ALA A 166 -7.80 -15.83 44.60
CA ALA A 166 -6.50 -16.33 44.23
C ALA A 166 -6.30 -17.81 44.62
N GLY A 167 -5.45 -18.48 43.83
CA GLY A 167 -4.81 -19.76 44.11
C GLY A 167 -3.67 -19.95 43.13
#